data_AF-A0A673MME7-F1
#
_entry.id   AF-A0A673MME7-F1
#
_cell.length_a   1.000
_cell.length_b   1.000
_cell.length_c   1.000
_cell.angle_alpha   90.00
_cell.angle_beta   90.00
_cell.angle_gamma   90.00
#
_symmetry.space_group_name_H-M   'P 1'
#
loop_
_entity.id
_entity.type
_entity.pdbx_description
1 polymer ?
#
loop_
_entity_poly.entity_id
_entity_poly.type
_entity_poly.pdbx_seq_one_letter_code
_entity_poly.pdbx_strand_id
1 'polypeptide(L)'
;MSADEMEAEMARIQRLREVLVRRESELHFMMDDIQLCKDIMKLKQELRKIVAVPDAEKTKKHRQREEKLLQEIHQLVQKRDFLVDDAEVERLREQEEDKEMAEFLRQKLSVTQSKSFHSRLSRACFLFLYGRDL
;
A
#
# COMPACT_ATOMS: atom_id res chain seq x y z
N MET A 1 11.82 -38.49 -7.37
CA MET A 1 12.25 -37.08 -7.30
C MET A 1 13.61 -37.04 -6.64
N SER A 2 14.58 -36.37 -7.25
CA SER A 2 15.93 -36.18 -6.67
C SER A 2 15.93 -35.03 -5.66
N ALA A 3 16.99 -34.93 -4.85
CA ALA A 3 17.19 -33.80 -3.93
C ALA A 3 17.27 -32.46 -4.68
N ASP A 4 17.94 -32.44 -5.83
CA ASP A 4 18.08 -31.24 -6.67
C ASP A 4 16.73 -30.77 -7.24
N GLU A 5 15.85 -31.70 -7.62
CA GLU A 5 14.49 -31.38 -8.08
C GLU A 5 13.65 -30.76 -6.96
N MET A 6 13.83 -31.25 -5.72
CA MET A 6 13.13 -30.71 -4.54
C MET A 6 13.64 -29.31 -4.17
N GLU A 7 14.95 -29.08 -4.25
CA GLU A 7 15.55 -27.76 -4.01
C GLU A 7 15.13 -26.74 -5.06
N ALA A 8 15.08 -27.16 -6.34
CA ALA A 8 14.58 -26.32 -7.42
C ALA A 8 13.11 -25.93 -7.24
N GLU A 9 12.27 -26.87 -6.80
CA GLU A 9 10.86 -26.61 -6.54
C GLU A 9 10.64 -25.71 -5.31
N MET A 10 11.40 -25.92 -4.24
CA MET A 10 11.38 -25.03 -3.07
C MET A 10 11.72 -23.58 -3.44
N ALA A 11 12.75 -23.39 -4.29
CA ALA A 11 13.13 -22.07 -4.77
C ALA A 11 12.03 -21.44 -5.66
N ARG A 12 11.29 -22.23 -6.45
CA ARG A 12 10.11 -21.74 -7.19
C ARG A 12 9.00 -21.28 -6.26
N ILE A 13 8.69 -22.07 -5.23
CA ILE A 13 7.65 -21.76 -4.25
C ILE A 13 7.99 -20.47 -3.50
N GLN A 14 9.26 -20.28 -3.10
CA GLN A 14 9.71 -19.06 -2.43
C GLN A 14 9.52 -17.82 -3.33
N ARG A 15 9.93 -17.89 -4.60
CA ARG A 15 9.71 -16.80 -5.56
C ARG A 15 8.23 -16.49 -5.77
N LEU A 16 7.39 -17.51 -5.90
CA LEU A 16 5.95 -17.31 -6.06
C LEU A 16 5.34 -16.65 -4.82
N ARG A 17 5.77 -17.06 -3.63
CA ARG A 17 5.33 -16.45 -2.37
C ARG A 17 5.68 -14.97 -2.30
N GLU A 18 6.88 -14.57 -2.69
CA GLU A 18 7.27 -13.16 -2.73
C GLU A 18 6.37 -12.33 -3.66
N VAL A 19 6.11 -12.84 -4.87
CA VAL A 19 5.20 -12.17 -5.81
C VAL A 19 3.80 -12.01 -5.23
N LEU A 20 3.26 -13.05 -4.58
CA LEU A 20 1.94 -13.00 -3.97
C LEU A 20 1.86 -12.01 -2.81
N VAL A 21 2.90 -11.94 -1.98
CA VAL A 21 2.98 -11.00 -0.86
C VAL A 21 3.00 -9.55 -1.34
N ARG A 22 3.80 -9.23 -2.36
CA ARG A 22 3.82 -7.87 -2.95
C ARG A 22 2.45 -7.49 -3.50
N ARG A 23 1.82 -8.43 -4.20
CA ARG A 23 0.47 -8.24 -4.74
C ARG A 23 -0.59 -8.03 -3.65
N GLU A 24 -0.48 -8.74 -2.53
CA GLU A 24 -1.34 -8.55 -1.36
C GLU A 24 -1.17 -7.13 -0.77
N SER A 25 0.07 -6.64 -0.66
CA SER A 25 0.36 -5.27 -0.23
C SER A 25 -0.26 -4.23 -1.18
N GLU A 26 -0.10 -4.37 -2.50
CA GLU A 26 -0.76 -3.51 -3.49
C GLU A 26 -2.29 -3.48 -3.32
N LEU A 27 -2.89 -4.66 -3.09
CA LEU A 27 -4.33 -4.81 -2.87
C LEU A 27 -4.78 -4.11 -1.59
N HIS A 28 -3.98 -4.13 -0.53
CA HIS A 28 -4.27 -3.40 0.70
C HIS A 28 -4.26 -1.89 0.49
N PHE A 29 -3.27 -1.33 -0.23
CA PHE A 29 -3.26 0.09 -0.59
C PHE A 29 -4.49 0.48 -1.41
N MET A 30 -4.88 -0.34 -2.40
CA MET A 30 -6.09 -0.09 -3.19
C MET A 30 -7.36 -0.16 -2.34
N MET A 31 -7.45 -1.10 -1.40
CA MET A 31 -8.60 -1.22 -0.51
C MET A 31 -8.74 0.01 0.40
N ASP A 32 -7.63 0.47 0.97
CA ASP A 32 -7.58 1.67 1.81
C ASP A 32 -7.98 2.93 1.00
N ASP A 33 -7.49 3.09 -0.24
CA ASP A 33 -7.89 4.20 -1.13
C ASP A 33 -9.39 4.16 -1.48
N ILE A 34 -9.92 2.97 -1.81
CA ILE A 34 -11.35 2.79 -2.08
C ILE A 34 -12.19 3.22 -0.87
N GLN A 35 -11.75 2.91 0.35
CA GLN A 35 -12.47 3.28 1.56
C GLN A 35 -12.44 4.79 1.78
N LEU A 36 -11.27 5.44 1.63
CA LEU A 36 -11.14 6.89 1.67
C LEU A 36 -12.04 7.57 0.63
N CYS A 37 -12.05 7.06 -0.61
CA CYS A 37 -12.89 7.57 -1.68
C CYS A 37 -14.38 7.46 -1.35
N LYS A 38 -14.84 6.33 -0.80
CA LYS A 38 -16.24 6.15 -0.36
C LYS A 38 -16.63 7.17 0.69
N ASP A 39 -15.78 7.42 1.68
CA ASP A 39 -16.08 8.35 2.76
C ASP A 39 -16.06 9.81 2.28
N ILE A 40 -15.10 10.18 1.44
CA ILE A 40 -15.08 11.49 0.75
C ILE A 40 -16.36 11.68 -0.09
N MET A 41 -16.79 10.66 -0.82
CA MET A 41 -18.01 10.72 -1.64
C MET A 41 -19.26 10.98 -0.81
N LYS A 42 -19.41 10.31 0.35
CA LYS A 42 -20.53 10.53 1.27
C LYS A 42 -20.54 11.96 1.80
N LEU A 43 -19.39 12.46 2.27
CA LEU A 43 -19.28 13.84 2.78
C LEU A 43 -19.56 14.87 1.68
N LYS A 44 -19.04 14.66 0.46
CA LYS A 44 -19.33 15.52 -0.70
C LYS A 44 -20.80 15.51 -1.09
N GLN A 45 -21.48 14.37 -0.98
CA GLN A 45 -22.93 14.28 -1.20
C GLN A 45 -23.71 15.10 -0.19
N GLU A 46 -23.33 15.04 1.10
CA GLU A 46 -23.95 15.86 2.14
C GLU A 46 -23.68 17.36 1.91
N LEU A 47 -22.44 17.73 1.61
CA LEU A 47 -22.04 19.11 1.35
C LEU A 47 -22.84 19.71 0.17
N ARG A 48 -23.03 18.95 -0.92
CA ARG A 48 -23.83 19.39 -2.07
C ARG A 48 -25.26 19.75 -1.69
N LYS A 49 -25.88 19.05 -0.72
CA LYS A 49 -27.24 19.38 -0.26
C LYS A 49 -27.29 20.73 0.45
N ILE A 50 -26.25 21.10 1.18
CA ILE A 50 -26.16 22.39 1.89
C ILE A 50 -25.83 23.52 0.92
N VAL A 51 -24.88 23.30 0.01
CA VAL A 51 -24.47 24.28 -1.00
C VAL A 51 -25.59 24.58 -2.00
N ALA A 52 -26.50 23.63 -2.24
CA ALA A 52 -27.67 23.86 -3.08
C ALA A 52 -28.71 24.83 -2.47
N VAL A 53 -28.66 25.10 -1.16
CA VAL A 53 -29.52 26.09 -0.51
C VAL A 53 -28.99 27.49 -0.82
N PRO A 54 -29.82 28.43 -1.32
CA PRO A 54 -29.41 29.81 -1.55
C PRO A 54 -28.84 30.46 -0.28
N ASP A 55 -27.79 31.28 -0.42
CA ASP A 55 -27.09 31.86 0.74
C ASP A 55 -27.99 32.71 1.65
N ALA A 56 -29.01 33.37 1.06
CA ALA A 56 -30.01 34.15 1.80
C ALA A 56 -30.87 33.28 2.74
N GLU A 57 -31.04 32.00 2.42
CA GLU A 57 -31.85 31.03 3.15
C GLU A 57 -31.00 30.13 4.07
N LYS A 58 -29.66 30.25 3.99
CA LYS A 58 -28.75 29.48 4.85
C LYS A 58 -28.85 29.95 6.31
N THR A 59 -29.35 29.07 7.16
CA THR A 59 -29.27 29.18 8.61
C THR A 59 -27.83 29.12 9.12
N LYS A 60 -27.60 29.59 10.36
CA LYS A 60 -26.29 29.47 11.03
C LYS A 60 -25.83 28.01 11.15
N LYS A 61 -26.77 27.07 11.33
CA LYS A 61 -26.47 25.63 11.40
C LYS A 61 -25.97 25.09 10.05
N HIS A 62 -26.53 25.56 8.93
CA HIS A 62 -26.05 25.18 7.60
C HIS A 62 -24.60 25.62 7.40
N ARG A 63 -24.26 26.88 7.71
CA ARG A 63 -22.88 27.38 7.61
C ARG A 63 -21.90 26.61 8.48
N GLN A 64 -22.27 26.32 9.74
CA GLN A 64 -21.42 25.53 10.64
C GLN A 64 -21.19 24.10 10.14
N ARG A 65 -22.23 23.45 9.60
CA ARG A 65 -22.10 22.09 9.05
C ARG A 65 -21.31 22.08 7.75
N GLU A 66 -21.49 23.07 6.88
CA GLU A 66 -20.71 23.27 5.66
C GLU A 66 -19.21 23.35 5.97
N GLU A 67 -18.81 24.20 6.91
CA GLU A 67 -17.41 24.34 7.31
C GLU A 67 -16.84 23.06 7.92
N LYS A 68 -17.62 22.37 8.78
CA LYS A 68 -17.20 21.08 9.35
C LYS A 68 -17.01 20.01 8.25
N LEU A 69 -17.91 19.93 7.28
CA LEU A 69 -17.80 18.98 6.16
C LEU A 69 -16.57 19.28 5.30
N LEU A 70 -16.27 20.55 5.04
CA LEU A 70 -15.07 20.94 4.31
C LEU A 70 -13.79 20.53 5.05
N GLN A 71 -13.74 20.72 6.37
CA GLN A 71 -12.62 20.28 7.20
C GLN A 71 -12.47 18.76 7.19
N GLU A 72 -13.55 18.00 7.38
CA GLU A 72 -13.53 16.52 7.34
C GLU A 72 -13.08 16.00 5.96
N ILE A 73 -13.57 16.59 4.86
CA ILE A 73 -13.14 16.24 3.50
C ILE A 73 -11.65 16.53 3.31
N HIS A 74 -11.17 17.69 3.76
CA HIS A 74 -9.77 18.07 3.64
C HIS A 74 -8.85 17.08 4.36
N GLN A 75 -9.21 16.68 5.58
CA GLN A 75 -8.46 15.67 6.34
C GLN A 75 -8.41 14.31 5.63
N LEU A 76 -9.51 13.87 5.01
CA LEU A 76 -9.52 12.62 4.25
C LEU A 76 -8.67 12.71 2.97
N VAL A 77 -8.68 13.86 2.29
CA VAL A 77 -7.80 14.10 1.14
C VAL A 77 -6.33 14.04 1.56
N GLN A 78 -5.96 14.69 2.67
CA GLN A 78 -4.60 14.61 3.21
C GLN A 78 -4.20 13.17 3.55
N LYS A 79 -5.08 12.40 4.19
CA LYS A 79 -4.82 10.97 4.46
C LYS A 79 -4.57 10.16 3.18
N ARG A 80 -5.30 10.46 2.12
CA ARG A 80 -5.10 9.81 0.82
C ARG A 80 -3.78 10.23 0.19
N ASP A 81 -3.39 11.50 0.32
CA ASP A 81 -2.09 11.97 -0.18
C ASP A 81 -0.94 11.21 0.53
N PHE A 82 -1.02 11.03 1.85
CA PHE A 82 -0.07 10.18 2.58
C PHE A 82 -0.09 8.71 2.11
N LEU A 83 -1.26 8.15 1.82
CA LEU A 83 -1.37 6.77 1.32
C LEU A 83 -0.63 6.60 -0.03
N VAL A 84 -0.68 7.61 -0.89
CA VAL A 84 0.06 7.62 -2.17
C VAL A 84 1.56 7.69 -1.93
N ASP A 85 2.01 8.55 -1.01
CA ASP A 85 3.42 8.65 -0.64
C ASP A 85 3.95 7.33 -0.07
N ASP A 86 3.20 6.69 0.83
CA ASP A 86 3.56 5.39 1.42
C ASP A 86 3.65 4.29 0.35
N ALA A 87 2.70 4.25 -0.59
CA ALA A 87 2.73 3.28 -1.68
C ALA A 87 3.94 3.47 -2.61
N GLU A 88 4.33 4.72 -2.88
CA GLU A 88 5.51 5.03 -3.68
C GLU A 88 6.81 4.65 -2.96
N VAL A 89 6.89 4.89 -1.65
CA VAL A 89 8.03 4.45 -0.83
C VAL A 89 8.18 2.93 -0.87
N GLU A 90 7.08 2.19 -0.74
CA GLU A 90 7.11 0.73 -0.82
C GLU A 90 7.56 0.24 -2.21
N ARG A 91 7.04 0.85 -3.29
CA ARG A 91 7.44 0.53 -4.67
C ARG A 91 8.94 0.75 -4.90
N LEU A 92 9.49 1.87 -4.43
CA LEU A 92 10.93 2.16 -4.55
C LEU A 92 11.78 1.17 -3.78
N ARG A 93 11.32 0.77 -2.59
CA ARG A 93 11.98 -0.23 -1.75
C ARG A 93 12.03 -1.60 -2.42
N GLU A 94 10.91 -2.07 -2.98
CA GLU A 94 10.87 -3.34 -3.72
C GLU A 94 11.84 -3.35 -4.92
N GLN A 95 11.93 -2.23 -5.64
CA GLN A 95 12.88 -2.08 -6.75
C GLN A 95 14.33 -2.16 -6.29
N GLU A 96 14.65 -1.61 -5.11
CA GLU A 96 15.99 -1.69 -4.56
C GLU A 96 16.33 -3.10 -4.08
N GLU A 97 15.39 -3.81 -3.45
CA GLU A 97 15.54 -5.21 -3.07
C GLU A 97 15.82 -6.11 -4.29
N ASP A 98 15.13 -5.87 -5.41
CA ASP A 98 15.34 -6.61 -6.66
C ASP A 98 16.72 -6.30 -7.29
N LYS A 99 17.20 -5.05 -7.21
CA LYS A 99 18.55 -4.68 -7.67
C LYS A 99 19.63 -5.34 -6.83
N GLU A 100 19.55 -5.24 -5.50
CA GLU A 100 20.50 -5.88 -4.58
C GLU A 100 20.57 -7.39 -4.83
N MET A 101 19.41 -8.04 -5.04
CA MET A 101 19.36 -9.46 -5.36
C MET A 101 20.03 -9.78 -6.71
N ALA A 102 19.76 -8.99 -7.75
CA ALA A 102 20.37 -9.17 -9.07
C ALA A 102 21.89 -8.95 -9.05
N GLU A 103 22.36 -7.94 -8.32
CA GLU A 103 23.79 -7.66 -8.14
C GLU A 103 24.49 -8.78 -7.37
N PHE A 104 23.87 -9.26 -6.28
CA PHE A 104 24.41 -10.37 -5.52
C PHE A 104 24.50 -11.65 -6.37
N LEU A 105 23.48 -11.96 -7.16
CA LEU A 105 23.51 -13.10 -8.09
C LEU A 105 24.60 -12.94 -9.15
N ARG A 106 24.79 -11.75 -9.73
CA ARG A 106 25.89 -11.46 -10.67
C ARG A 106 27.26 -11.66 -10.00
N GLN A 107 27.43 -11.19 -8.78
CA GLN A 107 28.69 -11.32 -8.04
C GLN A 107 28.99 -12.80 -7.71
N LYS A 108 27.98 -13.57 -7.27
CA LYS A 108 28.10 -15.00 -6.97
C LYS A 108 28.27 -15.88 -8.20
N LEU A 109 27.76 -15.52 -9.37
CA LEU A 109 28.01 -16.25 -10.61
C LEU A 109 29.49 -16.19 -11.05
N SER A 110 30.28 -15.28 -10.48
CA SER A 110 31.76 -15.27 -10.64
C SER A 110 32.50 -16.19 -9.66
N VAL A 111 31.82 -16.71 -8.63
CA VAL A 111 32.39 -17.56 -7.57
C VAL A 111 31.52 -18.82 -7.42
N THR A 112 31.92 -19.87 -8.11
CA THR A 112 31.33 -21.22 -8.24
C THR A 112 30.34 -21.65 -7.13
N GLN A 113 29.12 -21.98 -7.57
CA GLN A 113 28.05 -22.85 -7.03
C GLN A 113 27.73 -22.96 -5.52
N SER A 114 26.41 -23.04 -5.29
CA SER A 114 25.67 -23.57 -4.12
C SER A 114 25.51 -22.64 -2.90
N LYS A 115 24.26 -22.20 -2.71
CA LYS A 115 23.50 -22.22 -1.44
C LYS A 115 22.09 -21.67 -1.65
N SER A 116 21.13 -22.30 -0.98
CA SER A 116 19.73 -21.89 -0.93
C SER A 116 19.58 -20.44 -0.46
N PHE A 117 19.02 -19.63 -1.35
CA PHE A 117 18.74 -18.23 -1.10
C PHE A 117 17.49 -18.14 -0.24
N HIS A 118 17.67 -17.95 1.05
CA HIS A 118 16.58 -17.40 1.86
C HIS A 118 16.47 -15.94 1.48
N SER A 119 15.53 -15.61 0.58
CA SER A 119 14.96 -14.28 0.59
C SER A 119 14.52 -14.02 2.01
N ARG A 120 15.13 -13.02 2.66
CA ARG A 120 14.52 -12.47 3.86
C ARG A 120 13.11 -12.12 3.42
N LEU A 121 12.08 -12.62 4.14
CA LEU A 121 10.76 -12.01 4.02
C LEU A 121 11.00 -10.51 3.98
N SER A 122 10.52 -9.84 2.92
CA SER A 122 10.68 -8.40 2.83
C SER A 122 10.24 -7.80 4.17
N ARG A 123 11.11 -7.02 4.82
CA ARG A 123 10.82 -6.44 6.14
C ARG A 123 9.48 -5.68 6.16
N ALA A 124 8.99 -5.19 5.03
CA ALA A 124 7.64 -4.61 4.92
C ALA A 124 6.51 -5.61 5.15
N CYS A 125 6.62 -6.86 4.71
CA CYS A 125 5.59 -7.86 5.01
C CYS A 125 5.51 -8.10 6.52
N PHE A 126 6.64 -8.03 7.23
CA PHE A 126 6.67 -8.13 8.69
C PHE A 126 6.10 -6.87 9.37
N LEU A 127 6.46 -5.67 8.91
CA LEU A 127 5.97 -4.41 9.51
C LEU A 127 4.50 -4.09 9.17
N PHE A 128 4.03 -4.45 7.97
CA PHE A 128 2.67 -4.19 7.52
C PHE A 128 1.65 -5.22 8.08
N LEU A 129 2.04 -6.50 8.20
CA LEU A 129 1.18 -7.54 8.78
C LEU A 129 1.25 -7.62 10.32
N TYR A 130 2.40 -7.30 10.94
CA TYR A 130 2.62 -7.49 12.38
C TYR A 130 2.96 -6.19 13.15
N GLY A 131 2.93 -5.02 12.50
CA GLY A 131 3.39 -3.76 13.09
C GLY A 131 2.35 -2.63 13.16
N ARG A 132 1.06 -2.89 12.92
CA ARG A 132 0.00 -1.86 13.06
C ARG A 132 -0.52 -1.65 14.49
N ASP A 133 0.04 -2.34 15.49
CA ASP A 133 -0.25 -2.13 16.91
C ASP A 133 1.04 -1.80 17.69
N LEU A 134 1.51 -0.55 17.62
CA LEU A 134 2.41 0.08 18.61
C LEU A 134 2.33 1.61 18.50
#